data_AF-A0A2U0TD55-F1
#
_entry.id   AF-A0A2U0TD55-F1
#
_cell.length_a   1.000
_cell.length_b   1.000
_cell.length_c   1.000
_cell.angle_alpha   90.00
_cell.angle_beta   90.00
_cell.angle_gamma   90.00
#
_symmetry.space_group_name_H-M   'P 1'
#
loop_
_entity.id
_entity.type
_entity.pdbx_description
1 polymer ?
#
loop_
_entity_poly.entity_id
_entity_poly.type
_entity_poly.pdbx_seq_one_letter_code
_entity_poly.pdbx_strand_id
1 'polypeptide(L)'
;MTDSPATNRLDEIFIRATKTQHNEYNEKILLNELKKELPLQERIEEALQSKTLYDDNPALIRYILIYLEQQYRTAENQVDFWAINEKGKTIWSVEHIYPQKPKEDEWHENCKERLHSLGNLTLSAYNSNLSNRSFNEKAEVKDEKGNDIGLKSGNVKINDYLLNKDKWYLEYIEERGKQLKETLLEYITPMYDKLI
;
A
#
# COMPACT_ATOMS: atom_id res chain seq x y z
N MET A 1 1.98 15.17 19.14
CA MET A 1 3.11 14.55 19.83
C MET A 1 2.72 13.10 20.11
N THR A 2 3.12 12.20 19.22
CA THR A 2 2.94 10.75 19.35
C THR A 2 4.25 10.12 18.92
N ASP A 3 5.27 10.37 19.72
CA ASP A 3 6.59 9.81 19.54
C ASP A 3 6.57 8.41 20.17
N SER A 4 5.88 7.47 19.51
CA SER A 4 5.82 6.09 19.96
C SER A 4 7.10 5.37 19.49
N PRO A 5 7.91 4.78 20.38
CA PRO A 5 9.22 4.21 20.06
C PRO A 5 9.20 3.04 19.07
N ALA A 6 8.01 2.57 18.64
CA ALA A 6 7.83 1.59 17.57
C ALA A 6 7.90 2.22 16.17
N THR A 7 7.36 3.42 15.99
CA THR A 7 7.27 4.13 14.69
C THR A 7 8.64 4.57 14.20
N ASN A 8 9.42 5.23 15.06
CA ASN A 8 10.78 5.69 14.72
C ASN A 8 11.72 4.55 14.31
N ARG A 9 11.53 3.37 14.90
CA ARG A 9 12.36 2.19 14.61
C ARG A 9 12.04 1.61 13.24
N LEU A 10 10.78 1.60 12.83
CA LEU A 10 10.35 1.20 11.48
C LEU A 10 10.89 2.17 10.42
N ASP A 11 10.76 3.47 10.62
CA ASP A 11 11.32 4.47 9.71
C ASP A 11 12.83 4.34 9.50
N GLU A 12 13.60 4.06 10.56
CA GLU A 12 15.04 3.81 10.47
C GLU A 12 15.38 2.55 9.63
N ILE A 13 14.55 1.52 9.68
CA ILE A 13 14.71 0.29 8.90
C ILE A 13 14.48 0.56 7.43
N PHE A 14 13.41 1.30 7.12
CA PHE A 14 13.11 1.68 5.74
C PHE A 14 14.18 2.58 5.15
N ILE A 15 14.65 3.58 5.90
CA ILE A 15 15.75 4.45 5.46
C ILE A 15 17.03 3.64 5.22
N ARG A 16 17.36 2.68 6.09
CA ARG A 16 18.57 1.84 5.93
C ARG A 16 18.45 0.90 4.73
N ALA A 17 17.32 0.23 4.55
CA ALA A 17 17.10 -0.68 3.43
C ALA A 17 17.04 0.03 2.07
N THR A 18 16.53 1.27 2.03
CA THR A 18 16.48 2.08 0.80
C THR A 18 17.79 2.80 0.49
N LYS A 19 18.54 3.29 1.50
CA LYS A 19 19.84 3.96 1.30
C LYS A 19 20.98 3.02 0.93
N THR A 20 20.93 1.76 1.35
CA THR A 20 22.03 0.81 1.08
C THR A 20 22.10 0.35 -0.37
N GLN A 21 21.12 0.69 -1.21
CA GLN A 21 21.05 0.20 -2.58
C GLN A 21 20.72 1.31 -3.57
N HIS A 22 21.76 2.04 -3.97
CA HIS A 22 21.63 3.14 -4.91
C HIS A 22 21.35 2.76 -6.36
N ASN A 23 21.13 1.48 -6.72
CA ASN A 23 20.90 1.09 -8.12
C ASN A 23 20.04 -0.17 -8.37
N GLU A 24 19.60 -0.95 -7.38
CA GLU A 24 18.73 -2.11 -7.60
C GLU A 24 18.08 -2.56 -6.29
N TYR A 25 16.76 -2.75 -6.28
CA TYR A 25 15.98 -3.18 -5.13
C TYR A 25 16.23 -4.66 -4.81
N ASN A 26 16.65 -4.97 -3.58
CA ASN A 26 16.83 -6.34 -3.10
C ASN A 26 15.83 -6.66 -1.99
N GLU A 27 14.72 -7.28 -2.42
CA GLU A 27 13.64 -7.81 -1.58
C GLU A 27 14.17 -8.60 -0.38
N LYS A 28 15.21 -9.42 -0.55
CA LYS A 28 15.78 -10.26 0.51
C LYS A 28 16.43 -9.44 1.62
N ILE A 29 17.07 -8.31 1.30
CA ILE A 29 17.69 -7.43 2.31
C ILE A 29 16.61 -6.78 3.16
N LEU A 30 15.58 -6.22 2.52
CA LEU A 30 14.50 -5.56 3.24
C LEU A 30 13.68 -6.55 4.08
N LEU A 31 13.39 -7.73 3.55
CA LEU A 31 12.78 -8.81 4.33
C LEU A 31 13.64 -9.20 5.53
N ASN A 32 14.97 -9.27 5.38
CA ASN A 32 15.86 -9.56 6.51
C ASN A 32 15.88 -8.44 7.55
N GLU A 33 15.90 -7.17 7.13
CA GLU A 33 15.85 -6.04 8.06
C GLU A 33 14.49 -5.96 8.78
N LEU A 34 13.39 -6.20 8.08
CA LEU A 34 12.06 -6.35 8.67
C LEU A 34 12.06 -7.48 9.70
N LYS A 35 12.60 -8.67 9.39
CA LYS A 35 12.67 -9.79 10.35
C LYS A 35 13.48 -9.49 11.60
N LYS A 36 14.62 -8.83 11.47
CA LYS A 36 15.50 -8.47 12.61
C LYS A 36 14.80 -7.57 13.61
N GLU A 37 13.85 -6.77 13.14
CA GLU A 37 13.28 -5.66 13.87
C GLU A 37 11.79 -5.83 14.18
N LEU A 38 11.18 -6.83 13.56
CA LEU A 38 9.86 -7.38 13.85
C LEU A 38 9.98 -8.73 14.58
N PRO A 39 10.73 -8.86 15.69
CA PRO A 39 10.85 -10.12 16.41
C PRO A 39 9.54 -10.55 17.10
N LEU A 40 8.46 -9.74 17.04
CA LEU A 40 7.12 -10.11 17.47
C LEU A 40 6.09 -9.83 16.37
N GLN A 41 5.40 -10.88 15.93
CA GLN A 41 4.22 -10.82 15.07
C GLN A 41 3.16 -9.82 15.58
N GLU A 42 2.95 -9.77 16.90
CA GLU A 42 1.98 -8.85 17.54
C GLU A 42 2.27 -7.37 17.23
N ARG A 43 3.55 -6.95 17.19
CA ARG A 43 3.92 -5.55 16.89
C ARG A 43 3.68 -5.19 15.43
N ILE A 44 3.83 -6.15 14.51
CA ILE A 44 3.47 -5.98 13.09
C ILE A 44 1.97 -5.80 12.97
N GLU A 45 1.22 -6.67 13.64
CA GLU A 45 -0.24 -6.63 13.61
C GLU A 45 -0.79 -5.32 14.16
N GLU A 46 -0.25 -4.83 15.27
CA GLU A 46 -0.59 -3.54 15.86
C GLU A 46 -0.28 -2.38 14.91
N ALA A 47 0.90 -2.37 14.30
CA ALA A 47 1.30 -1.33 13.34
C ALA A 47 0.34 -1.30 12.14
N LEU A 48 0.03 -2.46 11.54
CA LEU A 48 -0.86 -2.57 10.39
C LEU A 48 -2.31 -2.22 10.69
N GLN A 49 -2.72 -2.29 11.95
CA GLN A 49 -4.05 -1.89 12.42
C GLN A 49 -4.17 -0.39 12.76
N SER A 50 -3.05 0.34 12.76
CA SER A 50 -3.04 1.76 13.07
C SER A 50 -3.90 2.56 12.10
N LYS A 51 -4.73 3.46 12.66
CA LYS A 51 -5.56 4.41 11.90
C LYS A 51 -4.73 5.50 11.23
N THR A 52 -3.54 5.79 11.74
CA THR A 52 -2.60 6.83 11.27
C THR A 52 -1.41 6.24 10.52
N LEU A 53 -1.45 4.94 10.20
CA LEU A 53 -0.33 4.18 9.64
C LEU A 53 0.38 4.88 8.47
N TYR A 54 -0.39 5.43 7.52
CA TYR A 54 0.19 6.18 6.40
C TYR A 54 0.83 7.51 6.79
N ASP A 55 0.22 8.25 7.70
CA ASP A 55 0.76 9.55 8.15
C ASP A 55 2.05 9.34 8.95
N ASP A 56 2.08 8.26 9.72
CA ASP A 56 3.23 7.88 10.53
C ASP A 56 4.36 7.28 9.67
N ASN A 57 4.05 6.47 8.64
CA ASN A 57 5.06 5.73 7.88
C ASN A 57 4.72 5.58 6.37
N PRO A 58 4.72 6.67 5.57
CA PRO A 58 4.30 6.61 4.17
C PRO A 58 5.21 5.73 3.29
N ALA A 59 6.51 5.68 3.60
CA ALA A 59 7.48 4.84 2.88
C ALA A 59 7.27 3.34 3.15
N LEU A 60 7.03 2.97 4.41
CA LEU A 60 6.69 1.60 4.82
C LEU A 60 5.42 1.13 4.13
N ILE A 61 4.38 1.98 4.08
CA ILE A 61 3.13 1.60 3.42
C ILE A 61 3.33 1.36 1.94
N ARG A 62 4.05 2.27 1.26
CA ARG A 62 4.38 2.07 -0.15
C ARG A 62 5.09 0.74 -0.36
N TYR A 63 6.04 0.41 0.51
CA TYR A 63 6.72 -0.88 0.46
C TYR A 63 5.78 -2.06 0.68
N ILE A 64 4.95 -2.06 1.73
CA ILE A 64 4.01 -3.17 2.00
C ILE A 64 3.13 -3.42 0.78
N LEU A 65 2.60 -2.34 0.19
CA LEU A 65 1.75 -2.44 -0.99
C LEU A 65 2.52 -3.00 -2.20
N ILE A 66 3.77 -2.59 -2.41
CA ILE A 66 4.64 -3.14 -3.46
C ILE A 66 4.90 -4.63 -3.21
N TYR A 67 5.27 -4.99 -1.99
CA TYR A 67 5.57 -6.36 -1.62
C TYR A 67 4.36 -7.28 -1.87
N LEU A 68 3.18 -6.89 -1.37
CA LEU A 68 1.93 -7.62 -1.59
C LEU A 68 1.60 -7.73 -3.08
N GLU A 69 1.71 -6.64 -3.82
CA GLU A 69 1.46 -6.61 -5.26
C GLU A 69 2.41 -7.55 -6.02
N GLN A 70 3.69 -7.60 -5.66
CA GLN A 70 4.68 -8.47 -6.29
C GLN A 70 4.35 -9.95 -6.12
N GLN A 71 3.72 -10.36 -5.01
CA GLN A 71 3.35 -11.77 -4.81
C GLN A 71 2.26 -12.24 -5.80
N TYR A 72 1.49 -11.33 -6.37
CA TYR A 72 0.48 -11.62 -7.40
C TYR A 72 1.02 -11.51 -8.83
N ARG A 73 2.31 -11.13 -8.99
CA ARG A 73 2.94 -11.01 -10.30
C ARG A 73 3.66 -12.29 -10.71
N THR A 74 3.69 -12.53 -12.01
CA THR A 74 4.47 -13.58 -12.65
C THR A 74 5.52 -12.97 -13.57
N ALA A 75 6.40 -13.79 -14.15
CA ALA A 75 7.40 -13.32 -15.11
C ALA A 75 6.75 -12.57 -16.31
N GLU A 76 5.54 -12.96 -16.70
CA GLU A 76 4.80 -12.39 -17.82
C GLU A 76 4.24 -10.99 -17.57
N ASN A 77 4.11 -10.56 -16.31
CA ASN A 77 3.46 -9.30 -15.97
C ASN A 77 4.21 -8.47 -14.91
N GLN A 78 5.52 -8.68 -14.80
CA GLN A 78 6.39 -7.92 -13.90
C GLN A 78 6.31 -6.42 -14.15
N VAL A 79 6.40 -5.65 -13.07
CA VAL A 79 6.38 -4.18 -13.06
C VAL A 79 7.50 -3.68 -12.16
N ASP A 80 8.27 -2.71 -12.65
CA ASP A 80 9.20 -1.97 -11.81
C ASP A 80 8.46 -0.90 -11.02
N PHE A 81 8.04 -1.24 -9.80
CA PHE A 81 7.39 -0.32 -8.87
C PHE A 81 8.35 0.73 -8.28
N TRP A 82 9.65 0.62 -8.52
CA TRP A 82 10.67 1.55 -8.05
C TRP A 82 11.11 2.54 -9.13
N ALA A 83 10.60 2.38 -10.35
CA ALA A 83 10.89 3.25 -11.47
C ALA A 83 10.70 4.73 -11.10
N ILE A 84 11.68 5.53 -11.49
CA ILE A 84 11.68 6.99 -11.37
C ILE A 84 11.52 7.62 -12.75
N ASN A 85 10.81 8.74 -12.81
CA ASN A 85 10.73 9.53 -14.04
C ASN A 85 11.99 10.39 -14.22
N GLU A 86 12.08 11.08 -15.36
CA GLU A 86 13.19 11.98 -15.72
C GLU A 86 13.45 13.10 -14.69
N LYS A 87 12.46 13.40 -13.83
CA LYS A 87 12.55 14.40 -12.77
C LYS A 87 12.97 13.80 -11.42
N GLY A 88 13.37 12.53 -11.39
CA GLY A 88 13.77 11.81 -10.18
C GLY A 88 12.62 11.49 -9.22
N LYS A 89 11.36 11.58 -9.66
CA LYS A 89 10.19 11.23 -8.83
C LYS A 89 9.76 9.80 -9.12
N THR A 90 9.35 9.07 -8.08
CA THR A 90 8.76 7.74 -8.22
C THR A 90 7.53 7.78 -9.14
N ILE A 91 7.47 6.88 -10.12
CA ILE A 91 6.32 6.74 -11.02
C ILE A 91 5.13 6.18 -10.24
N TRP A 92 5.36 5.13 -9.45
CA TRP A 92 4.34 4.50 -8.61
C TRP A 92 4.33 5.12 -7.22
N SER A 93 3.17 5.62 -6.80
CA SER A 93 2.95 6.18 -5.46
C SER A 93 1.76 5.52 -4.76
N VAL A 94 1.64 5.76 -3.46
CA VAL A 94 0.47 5.38 -2.68
C VAL A 94 -0.71 6.25 -3.10
N GLU A 95 -1.86 5.63 -3.35
CA GLU A 95 -3.13 6.26 -3.70
C GLU A 95 -4.19 5.87 -2.66
N HIS A 96 -5.06 6.82 -2.32
CA HIS A 96 -6.21 6.56 -1.46
C HIS A 96 -7.42 6.13 -2.31
N ILE A 97 -7.98 4.95 -2.05
CA ILE A 97 -9.16 4.44 -2.77
C ILE A 97 -10.37 5.34 -2.49
N TYR A 98 -10.68 5.54 -1.21
CA TYR A 98 -11.51 6.65 -0.75
C TYR A 98 -10.70 7.94 -0.80
N PRO A 99 -11.14 9.02 -1.45
CA PRO A 99 -10.35 10.26 -1.54
C PRO A 99 -10.02 10.83 -0.15
N GLN A 100 -8.86 11.49 -0.05
CA GLN A 100 -8.43 12.13 1.20
C GLN A 100 -9.29 13.36 1.53
N LYS A 101 -9.73 14.07 0.49
CA LYS A 101 -10.58 15.26 0.57
C LYS A 101 -11.78 15.09 -0.36
N PRO A 102 -12.74 14.20 -0.05
CA PRO A 102 -13.99 14.08 -0.81
C PRO A 102 -14.74 15.42 -0.77
N LYS A 103 -15.60 15.62 -1.77
CA LYS A 103 -16.55 16.73 -1.77
C LYS A 103 -17.54 16.59 -0.61
N GLU A 104 -18.17 17.70 -0.21
CA GLU A 104 -19.07 17.74 0.95
C GLU A 104 -20.18 16.67 0.91
N ASP A 105 -20.74 16.44 -0.27
CA ASP A 105 -21.81 15.46 -0.55
C ASP A 105 -21.31 14.02 -0.71
N GLU A 106 -20.00 13.81 -0.81
CA GLU A 106 -19.36 12.51 -0.93
C GLU A 106 -18.82 12.01 0.41
N TRP A 107 -18.90 12.80 1.50
CA TRP A 107 -18.46 12.37 2.82
C TRP A 107 -19.37 11.31 3.42
N HIS A 108 -18.82 10.11 3.57
CA HIS A 108 -19.31 9.13 4.52
C HIS A 108 -18.52 9.31 5.83
N GLU A 109 -19.15 9.87 6.87
CA GLU A 109 -18.49 10.23 8.14
C GLU A 109 -17.64 9.09 8.72
N ASN A 110 -18.13 7.86 8.60
CA ASN A 110 -17.49 6.64 9.10
C ASN A 110 -16.15 6.33 8.41
N CYS A 111 -15.90 6.78 7.18
CA CYS A 111 -14.67 6.49 6.45
C CYS A 111 -13.48 7.35 6.93
N LYS A 112 -13.73 8.49 7.59
CA LYS A 112 -12.67 9.40 8.08
C LYS A 112 -11.68 8.69 9.01
N GLU A 113 -12.17 7.83 9.88
CA GLU A 113 -11.34 7.13 10.87
C GLU A 113 -10.39 6.11 10.28
N ARG A 114 -10.65 5.63 9.06
CA ARG A 114 -9.84 4.61 8.38
C ARG A 114 -9.21 5.14 7.10
N LEU A 115 -9.21 6.45 6.91
CA LEU A 115 -8.71 7.09 5.69
C LEU A 115 -7.25 6.72 5.40
N HIS A 116 -6.42 6.67 6.43
CA HIS A 116 -4.98 6.39 6.36
C HIS A 116 -4.63 4.93 6.72
N SER A 117 -5.63 4.05 6.75
CA SER A 117 -5.45 2.63 7.04
C SER A 117 -5.10 1.83 5.78
N LEU A 118 -4.39 0.73 5.94
CA LEU A 118 -3.93 -0.15 4.84
C LEU A 118 -5.05 -0.51 3.84
N GLY A 119 -6.25 -0.79 4.35
CA GLY A 119 -7.39 -1.18 3.53
C GLY A 119 -7.83 -0.10 2.54
N ASN A 120 -7.58 1.18 2.83
CA ASN A 120 -7.92 2.30 1.96
C ASN A 120 -6.79 2.70 1.00
N LEU A 121 -5.64 2.02 1.05
CA LEU A 121 -4.45 2.44 0.32
C LEU A 121 -4.11 1.42 -0.78
N THR A 122 -3.62 1.93 -1.90
CA THR A 122 -3.17 1.12 -3.03
C THR A 122 -2.01 1.79 -3.77
N LEU A 123 -1.49 1.15 -4.81
CA LEU A 123 -0.50 1.73 -5.71
C LEU A 123 -1.17 2.29 -6.96
N SER A 124 -0.63 3.39 -7.46
CA SER A 124 -1.00 3.91 -8.78
C SER A 124 0.18 4.62 -9.45
N ALA A 125 0.36 4.38 -10.75
CA ALA A 125 1.22 5.19 -11.61
C ALA A 125 0.52 6.47 -12.11
N TYR A 126 -0.79 6.59 -11.86
CA TYR A 126 -1.65 7.65 -12.33
C TYR A 126 -2.34 8.38 -11.16
N ASN A 127 -1.69 8.43 -9.99
CA ASN A 127 -2.21 9.10 -8.79
C ASN A 127 -2.66 10.55 -9.11
N SER A 128 -1.91 11.29 -9.92
CA SER A 128 -2.31 12.63 -10.36
C SER A 128 -3.63 12.67 -11.12
N ASN A 129 -3.96 11.63 -11.90
CA ASN A 129 -5.20 11.52 -12.65
C ASN A 129 -6.37 11.11 -11.75
N LEU A 130 -6.11 10.32 -10.71
CA LEU A 130 -7.09 9.84 -9.74
C LEU A 130 -7.40 10.93 -8.69
N SER A 131 -6.38 11.50 -8.06
CA SER A 131 -6.45 12.66 -7.16
C SER A 131 -7.55 12.54 -6.09
N ASN A 132 -8.34 13.59 -5.84
CA ASN A 132 -9.48 13.58 -4.91
C ASN A 132 -10.82 13.21 -5.55
N ARG A 133 -10.81 12.51 -6.70
CA ARG A 133 -12.05 12.00 -7.28
C ARG A 133 -12.73 11.00 -6.35
N SER A 134 -14.05 10.88 -6.45
CA SER A 134 -14.80 9.85 -5.74
C SER A 134 -14.32 8.44 -6.14
N PHE A 135 -14.61 7.43 -5.32
CA PHE A 135 -14.28 6.05 -5.65
C PHE A 135 -14.85 5.63 -7.03
N ASN A 136 -16.09 6.01 -7.33
CA ASN A 136 -16.75 5.65 -8.59
C ASN A 136 -16.06 6.31 -9.78
N GLU A 137 -15.68 7.58 -9.66
CA GLU A 137 -14.89 8.25 -10.68
C GLU A 137 -13.50 7.61 -10.84
N LYS A 138 -12.83 7.23 -9.74
CA LYS A 138 -11.52 6.56 -9.75
C LYS A 138 -11.57 5.15 -10.34
N ALA A 139 -12.69 4.45 -10.21
CA ALA A 139 -12.83 3.05 -10.60
C ALA A 139 -12.61 2.84 -12.10
N GLU A 140 -13.06 3.78 -12.94
CA GLU A 140 -13.15 3.62 -14.41
C GLU A 140 -12.44 4.75 -15.19
N VAL A 141 -11.45 5.41 -14.58
CA VAL A 141 -10.70 6.49 -15.26
C VAL A 141 -9.99 5.97 -16.49
N LYS A 142 -10.06 6.74 -17.59
CA LYS A 142 -9.27 6.50 -18.80
C LYS A 142 -8.21 7.59 -19.00
N ASP A 143 -7.08 7.23 -19.59
CA ASP A 143 -6.07 8.19 -20.03
C ASP A 143 -6.49 8.90 -21.32
N GLU A 144 -5.66 9.84 -21.80
CA GLU A 144 -5.92 10.60 -23.04
C GLU A 144 -6.04 9.72 -24.30
N LYS A 145 -5.50 8.50 -24.26
CA LYS A 145 -5.55 7.52 -25.35
C LYS A 145 -6.71 6.55 -25.21
N GLY A 146 -7.53 6.68 -24.16
CA GLY A 146 -8.66 5.80 -23.88
C GLY A 146 -8.28 4.50 -23.16
N ASN A 147 -7.03 4.35 -22.71
CA ASN A 147 -6.60 3.18 -21.92
C ASN A 147 -7.21 3.27 -20.53
N ASP A 148 -7.65 2.13 -20.00
CA ASP A 148 -8.18 2.05 -18.64
C ASP A 148 -7.05 2.15 -17.61
N ILE A 149 -7.06 3.23 -16.83
CA ILE A 149 -6.13 3.52 -15.73
C ILE A 149 -6.85 3.57 -14.38
N GLY A 150 -8.12 3.15 -14.36
CA GLY A 150 -8.95 3.16 -13.16
C GLY A 150 -8.52 2.11 -12.15
N LEU A 151 -9.00 2.28 -10.93
CA LEU A 151 -8.71 1.35 -9.83
C LEU A 151 -9.24 -0.06 -10.09
N LYS A 152 -10.25 -0.22 -10.98
CA LYS A 152 -10.82 -1.51 -11.38
C LYS A 152 -10.27 -2.03 -12.71
N SER A 153 -9.22 -1.44 -13.26
CA SER A 153 -8.63 -1.87 -14.55
C SER A 153 -8.03 -3.29 -14.52
N GLY A 154 -7.80 -3.88 -13.34
CA GLY A 154 -7.09 -5.15 -13.17
C GLY A 154 -5.57 -5.05 -13.39
N ASN A 155 -5.06 -3.83 -13.61
CA ASN A 155 -3.62 -3.56 -13.78
C ASN A 155 -2.85 -3.60 -12.46
N VAL A 156 -3.51 -3.42 -11.32
CA VAL A 156 -2.94 -3.52 -9.97
C VAL A 156 -3.67 -4.66 -9.27
N LYS A 157 -2.98 -5.76 -8.97
CA LYS A 157 -3.59 -7.02 -8.52
C LYS A 157 -4.15 -6.95 -7.10
N ILE A 158 -3.53 -6.17 -6.21
CA ILE A 158 -4.10 -5.88 -4.89
C ILE A 158 -5.41 -5.06 -4.93
N ASN A 159 -5.82 -4.61 -6.13
CA ASN A 159 -7.12 -3.98 -6.36
C ASN A 159 -8.19 -4.96 -6.86
N ASP A 160 -7.90 -6.25 -7.02
CA ASP A 160 -8.92 -7.22 -7.46
C ASP A 160 -10.12 -7.26 -6.49
N TYR A 161 -9.90 -6.96 -5.20
CA TYR A 161 -10.94 -6.76 -4.20
C TYR A 161 -11.96 -5.67 -4.57
N LEU A 162 -11.56 -4.68 -5.37
CA LEU A 162 -12.39 -3.52 -5.74
C LEU A 162 -13.33 -3.84 -6.91
N LEU A 163 -13.04 -4.85 -7.73
CA LEU A 163 -13.71 -5.09 -9.02
C LEU A 163 -15.23 -5.18 -8.88
N ASN A 164 -15.71 -5.87 -7.86
CA ASN A 164 -17.13 -6.10 -7.61
C ASN A 164 -17.80 -5.10 -6.64
N LYS A 165 -17.12 -3.98 -6.32
CA LYS A 165 -17.62 -3.00 -5.37
C LYS A 165 -18.14 -1.77 -6.09
N ASP A 166 -19.42 -1.46 -5.96
CA ASP A 166 -20.01 -0.25 -6.58
C ASP A 166 -19.85 1.00 -5.73
N LYS A 167 -19.42 0.81 -4.48
CA LYS A 167 -19.20 1.86 -3.49
C LYS A 167 -18.05 1.45 -2.58
N TRP A 168 -17.48 2.42 -1.88
CA TRP A 168 -16.35 2.19 -1.00
C TRP A 168 -16.66 2.68 0.41
N TYR A 169 -17.05 1.74 1.26
CA TYR A 169 -17.53 1.96 2.62
C TYR A 169 -16.53 1.51 3.67
N LEU A 170 -16.73 1.96 4.90
CA LEU A 170 -15.91 1.58 6.05
C LEU A 170 -15.76 0.05 6.16
N GLU A 171 -16.85 -0.71 5.99
CA GLU A 171 -16.82 -2.18 6.02
C GLU A 171 -15.80 -2.76 5.02
N TYR A 172 -15.75 -2.24 3.78
CA TYR A 172 -14.83 -2.72 2.76
C TYR A 172 -13.39 -2.32 3.03
N ILE A 173 -13.18 -1.15 3.65
CA ILE A 173 -11.86 -0.70 4.09
C ILE A 173 -11.35 -1.67 5.17
N GLU A 174 -12.17 -2.01 6.16
CA GLU A 174 -11.77 -2.89 7.26
C GLU A 174 -11.55 -4.34 6.78
N GLU A 175 -12.44 -4.86 5.94
CA GLU A 175 -12.31 -6.18 5.33
C GLU A 175 -11.05 -6.30 4.47
N ARG A 176 -10.81 -5.33 3.56
CA ARG A 176 -9.62 -5.32 2.71
C ARG A 176 -8.35 -5.18 3.55
N GLY A 177 -8.37 -4.30 4.56
CA GLY A 177 -7.24 -4.11 5.46
C GLY A 177 -6.86 -5.39 6.20
N LYS A 178 -7.87 -6.14 6.67
CA LYS A 178 -7.67 -7.47 7.28
C LYS A 178 -7.08 -8.47 6.28
N GLN A 179 -7.62 -8.57 5.07
CA GLN A 179 -7.12 -9.49 4.04
C GLN A 179 -5.66 -9.20 3.66
N LEU A 180 -5.30 -7.94 3.43
CA LEU A 180 -3.93 -7.55 3.10
C LEU A 180 -2.96 -7.83 4.26
N LYS A 181 -3.40 -7.59 5.50
CA LYS A 181 -2.63 -7.94 6.70
C LYS A 181 -2.39 -9.44 6.77
N GLU A 182 -3.44 -10.25 6.67
CA GLU A 182 -3.34 -11.72 6.73
C GLU A 182 -2.43 -12.25 5.62
N THR A 183 -2.58 -11.74 4.40
CA THR A 183 -1.69 -12.06 3.27
C THR A 183 -0.23 -11.72 3.58
N LEU A 184 0.04 -10.53 4.13
CA LEU A 184 1.40 -10.13 4.49
C LEU A 184 1.99 -11.08 5.53
N LEU A 185 1.23 -11.39 6.58
CA LEU A 185 1.62 -12.33 7.63
C LEU A 185 1.89 -13.71 7.03
N GLU A 186 1.05 -14.21 6.14
CA GLU A 186 1.24 -15.48 5.43
C GLU A 186 2.50 -15.52 4.57
N TYR A 187 3.03 -14.39 4.10
CA TYR A 187 4.29 -14.42 3.35
C TYR A 187 5.52 -14.29 4.25
N ILE A 188 5.40 -13.59 5.38
CA ILE A 188 6.53 -13.42 6.31
C ILE A 188 6.64 -14.57 7.32
N THR A 189 5.53 -15.23 7.69
CA THR A 189 5.46 -16.28 8.73
C THR A 189 5.98 -17.66 8.29
N PRO A 190 5.66 -18.22 7.10
CA PRO A 190 6.22 -19.50 6.63
C PRO A 190 7.73 -19.51 6.46
N MET A 191 8.38 -18.34 6.53
CA MET A 191 9.84 -18.25 6.61
C MET A 191 10.40 -18.45 8.04
N TYR A 192 9.57 -18.48 9.08
CA TYR A 192 9.98 -18.76 10.47
C TYR A 192 10.04 -20.28 10.75
N ASP A 193 9.19 -21.09 10.11
CA ASP A 193 9.14 -22.54 10.31
C ASP A 193 10.22 -23.34 9.53
N LYS A 194 11.06 -22.67 8.73
CA LYS A 194 12.17 -23.30 7.98
C LYS A 194 13.56 -23.13 8.64
N LEU A 195 13.60 -22.66 9.88
CA LEU A 195 14.84 -22.43 10.65
C LEU A 195 14.97 -23.32 11.89
N ILE A 196 14.39 -24.53 11.86
CA ILE A 196 14.66 -25.59 12.84
C ILE A 196 15.33 -26.76 12.12
#